data_AF-A0A1T4VBJ4-F1
#
_entry.id   AF-A0A1T4VBJ4-F1
#
_cell.length_a   1.000
_cell.length_b   1.000
_cell.length_c   1.000
_cell.angle_alpha   90.00
_cell.angle_beta   90.00
_cell.angle_gamma   90.00
#
_symmetry.space_group_name_H-M   'P 1'
#
loop_
_entity.id
_entity.type
_entity.pdbx_description
1 polymer ?
#
loop_
_entity_poly.entity_id
_entity_poly.type
_entity_poly.pdbx_seq_one_letter_code
_entity_poly.pdbx_strand_id
1 'polypeptide(L)'
;MRLRRLMGVADQIVASRFSSIDLSNKALQHLSKLPTLHPERLYAELSAICGELSTFTDESRLAPDFKAYRHDMPTEALNELLMKLRQSLSIVLEPKAVSIQLHQRKYGLMVAPIHDPGLLEDAEFIVAVRAKLPQDELRKLFTQQTKVASVEKIRELISLQLPGVPLSPLPIAPRQLPYHAGYIYYQLDKSSQAWSMLINGSGFAFHVAGHIPDVELQFWAIRS
;
A
#
# COMPACT_ATOMS: atom_id res chain seq x y z
N MET A 1 12.40 6.67 27.25
CA MET A 1 12.93 5.30 27.05
C MET A 1 11.89 4.17 27.27
N ARG A 2 10.59 4.44 27.45
CA ARG A 2 9.57 3.44 27.85
C ARG A 2 8.49 3.08 26.80
N LEU A 3 8.62 3.51 25.53
CA LEU A 3 7.64 3.20 24.47
C LEU A 3 8.08 2.11 23.47
N ARG A 4 9.30 1.57 23.54
CA ARG A 4 9.80 0.58 22.58
C ARG A 4 9.32 -0.87 22.82
N ARG A 5 8.61 -1.16 23.91
CA ARG A 5 8.27 -2.55 24.31
C ARG A 5 6.94 -3.11 23.80
N LEU A 6 6.17 -2.36 23.02
CA LEU A 6 4.85 -2.79 22.52
C LEU A 6 4.73 -2.89 20.99
N MET A 7 5.79 -2.61 20.24
CA MET A 7 5.81 -2.80 18.78
C MET A 7 6.29 -4.21 18.44
N GLY A 8 5.57 -4.90 17.55
CA GLY A 8 6.01 -6.19 17.02
C GLY A 8 7.36 -6.08 16.30
N VAL A 9 8.06 -7.18 16.09
CA VAL A 9 9.41 -7.17 15.45
C VAL A 9 9.39 -6.45 14.09
N ALA A 10 8.31 -6.61 13.31
CA ALA A 10 8.10 -5.88 12.05
C ALA A 10 7.97 -4.36 12.26
N ASP A 11 7.20 -3.91 13.25
CA ASP A 11 7.03 -2.49 13.57
C ASP A 11 8.32 -1.85 14.10
N GLN A 12 9.13 -2.60 14.85
CA GLN A 12 10.45 -2.14 15.31
C GLN A 12 11.43 -1.99 14.15
N ILE A 13 11.40 -2.92 13.19
CA ILE A 13 12.21 -2.86 11.98
C ILE A 13 11.79 -1.63 11.15
N VAL A 14 10.49 -1.42 10.93
CA VAL A 14 9.96 -0.26 10.20
C VAL A 14 10.30 1.05 10.91
N ALA A 15 10.11 1.14 12.24
CA ALA A 15 10.44 2.35 13.00
C ALA A 15 11.95 2.66 13.02
N SER A 16 12.80 1.64 13.14
CA SER A 16 14.27 1.82 13.04
C SER A 16 14.68 2.35 11.66
N ARG A 17 13.99 1.90 10.62
CA ARG A 17 14.22 2.28 9.22
C ARG A 17 13.76 3.70 8.89
N PHE A 18 12.59 4.12 9.37
CA PHE A 18 12.16 5.52 9.25
C PHE A 18 13.15 6.48 9.93
N SER A 19 13.68 6.10 11.11
CA SER A 19 14.66 6.94 11.81
C SER A 19 15.97 7.09 11.04
N SER A 20 16.39 6.09 10.27
CA SER A 20 17.62 6.13 9.47
C SER A 20 17.48 7.02 8.22
N ILE A 21 16.34 6.98 7.53
CA ILE A 21 16.05 7.91 6.41
C ILE A 21 16.04 9.36 6.91
N ASP A 22 15.41 9.62 8.07
CA ASP A 22 15.40 10.96 8.68
C ASP A 22 16.81 11.44 9.07
N LEU A 23 17.67 10.53 9.55
CA LEU A 23 19.07 10.84 9.85
C LEU A 23 19.86 11.16 8.58
N SER A 24 19.72 10.34 7.54
CA SER A 24 20.33 10.54 6.23
C SER A 24 19.91 11.87 5.59
N ASN A 25 18.64 12.25 5.69
CA ASN A 25 18.14 13.55 5.23
C ASN A 25 18.83 14.72 5.95
N LYS A 26 19.05 14.63 7.26
CA LYS A 26 19.78 15.67 8.03
C LYS A 26 21.25 15.75 7.62
N ALA A 27 21.90 14.61 7.36
CA ALA A 27 23.26 14.57 6.88
C ALA A 27 23.38 15.25 5.50
N LEU A 28 22.50 14.91 4.55
CA LEU A 28 22.47 15.55 3.23
C LEU A 28 22.18 17.05 3.29
N GLN A 29 21.26 17.48 4.17
CA GLN A 29 20.98 18.91 4.40
C GLN A 29 22.17 19.68 4.96
N HIS A 30 23.01 19.03 5.77
CA HIS A 30 24.25 19.64 6.23
C HIS A 30 25.27 19.73 5.09
N LEU A 31 25.48 18.64 4.36
CA LEU A 31 26.41 18.58 3.23
C LEU A 31 26.08 19.59 2.14
N SER A 32 24.80 19.81 1.84
CA SER A 32 24.35 20.79 0.83
C SER A 32 24.60 22.25 1.22
N LYS A 33 24.84 22.53 2.50
CA LYS A 33 25.17 23.87 3.02
C LYS A 33 26.67 24.12 3.13
N LEU A 34 27.51 23.10 2.91
CA LEU A 34 28.96 23.27 2.97
C LEU A 34 29.45 24.03 1.72
N PRO A 35 30.32 25.05 1.89
CA PRO A 35 30.88 25.80 0.75
C PRO A 35 31.86 24.95 -0.07
N THR A 36 32.47 23.95 0.56
CA THR A 36 33.41 23.01 -0.06
C THR A 36 33.15 21.62 0.50
N LEU A 37 33.05 20.61 -0.36
CA LEU A 37 32.82 19.22 0.01
C LEU A 37 33.68 18.31 -0.86
N HIS A 38 34.44 17.42 -0.23
CA HIS A 38 35.20 16.40 -0.95
C HIS A 38 34.22 15.39 -1.60
N PRO A 39 34.32 15.08 -2.91
CA PRO A 39 33.30 14.29 -3.59
C PRO A 39 33.20 12.83 -3.10
N GLU A 40 34.30 12.27 -2.58
CA GLU A 40 34.28 10.93 -1.96
C GLU A 40 33.33 10.90 -0.76
N ARG A 41 33.27 11.96 0.05
CA ARG A 41 32.38 12.03 1.22
C ARG A 41 30.91 12.05 0.79
N LEU A 42 30.59 12.76 -0.29
CA LEU A 42 29.25 12.74 -0.87
C LEU A 42 28.91 11.34 -1.42
N TYR A 43 29.86 10.71 -2.12
CA TYR A 43 29.68 9.37 -2.67
C TYR A 43 29.43 8.33 -1.56
N ALA A 44 30.20 8.36 -0.47
CA ALA A 44 30.04 7.45 0.66
C ALA A 44 28.65 7.55 1.29
N GLU A 45 28.20 8.78 1.59
CA GLU A 45 26.87 9.03 2.19
C GLU A 45 25.73 8.61 1.25
N LEU A 46 25.82 8.97 -0.04
CA LEU A 46 24.82 8.57 -1.04
C LEU A 46 24.78 7.05 -1.25
N SER A 47 25.93 6.37 -1.20
CA SER A 47 26.01 4.91 -1.33
C SER A 47 25.36 4.19 -0.15
N ALA A 48 25.54 4.71 1.07
CA ALA A 48 24.89 4.20 2.28
C ALA A 48 23.36 4.35 2.19
N ILE A 49 22.89 5.53 1.77
CA ILE A 49 21.46 5.80 1.54
C ILE A 49 20.90 4.85 0.48
N CYS A 50 21.61 4.67 -0.63
CA CYS A 50 21.15 3.78 -1.70
C CYS A 50 21.07 2.33 -1.22
N GLY A 51 22.08 1.83 -0.50
CA GLY A 51 22.06 0.49 0.07
C GLY A 51 20.91 0.30 1.06
N GLU A 52 20.60 1.32 1.86
CA GLU A 52 19.43 1.30 2.73
C GLU A 52 18.12 1.28 1.94
N LEU A 53 17.97 2.13 0.93
CA LEU A 53 16.79 2.20 0.06
C LEU A 53 16.55 0.88 -0.70
N SER A 54 17.61 0.20 -1.13
CA SER A 54 17.49 -1.11 -1.80
C SER A 54 16.86 -2.19 -0.92
N THR A 55 16.94 -2.06 0.41
CA THR A 55 16.21 -2.97 1.31
C THR A 55 14.69 -2.84 1.23
N PHE A 56 14.16 -1.74 0.64
CA PHE A 56 12.73 -1.51 0.43
C PHE A 56 12.31 -1.76 -1.01
N THR A 57 13.20 -1.54 -1.97
CA THR A 57 12.85 -1.48 -3.40
C THR A 57 13.25 -2.72 -4.17
N ASP A 58 14.28 -3.45 -3.72
CA ASP A 58 14.79 -4.64 -4.37
C ASP A 58 14.17 -5.91 -3.77
N GLU A 59 13.78 -6.87 -4.61
CA GLU A 59 13.21 -8.15 -4.17
C GLU A 59 14.20 -8.98 -3.34
N SER A 60 15.50 -8.90 -3.68
CA SER A 60 16.57 -9.57 -2.94
C SER A 60 16.82 -8.93 -1.58
N ARG A 61 16.39 -7.68 -1.37
CA ARG A 61 16.66 -6.84 -0.20
C ARG A 61 18.15 -6.67 0.12
N LEU A 62 19.02 -6.91 -0.86
CA LEU A 62 20.46 -6.73 -0.72
C LEU A 62 20.85 -5.37 -1.29
N ALA A 63 21.90 -4.78 -0.70
CA ALA A 63 22.50 -3.58 -1.27
C ALA A 63 23.12 -3.94 -2.64
N PRO A 64 22.89 -3.15 -3.69
CA PRO A 64 23.50 -3.39 -4.98
C PRO A 64 25.00 -3.14 -4.87
N ASP A 65 25.78 -3.89 -5.65
CA ASP A 65 27.20 -3.58 -5.81
C ASP A 65 27.35 -2.21 -6.48
N PHE A 66 28.19 -1.37 -5.89
CA PHE A 66 28.57 -0.08 -6.44
C PHE A 66 30.00 -0.15 -6.97
N LYS A 67 30.26 0.50 -8.11
CA LYS A 67 31.63 0.72 -8.58
C LYS A 67 32.42 1.53 -7.57
N ALA A 68 33.62 1.05 -7.22
CA ALA A 68 34.52 1.76 -6.32
C ALA A 68 34.79 3.20 -6.79
N TYR A 69 34.76 4.15 -5.86
CA TYR A 69 35.04 5.55 -6.15
C TYR A 69 36.51 5.74 -6.56
N ARG A 70 36.71 6.39 -7.71
CA ARG A 70 38.04 6.80 -8.20
C ARG A 70 38.08 8.31 -8.31
N HIS A 71 38.95 8.96 -7.54
CA HIS A 71 39.01 10.43 -7.50
C HIS A 71 39.41 11.04 -8.85
N ASP A 72 40.24 10.34 -9.63
CA ASP A 72 40.67 10.78 -10.97
C ASP A 72 39.56 10.66 -12.03
N MET A 73 38.57 9.79 -11.80
CA MET A 73 37.44 9.56 -12.72
C MET A 73 36.14 9.36 -11.94
N PRO A 74 35.65 10.39 -11.24
CA PRO A 74 34.54 10.26 -10.30
C PRO A 74 33.19 10.07 -11.00
N THR A 75 33.09 10.48 -12.27
CA THR A 75 31.85 10.52 -13.06
C THR A 75 31.19 9.16 -13.20
N GLU A 76 31.95 8.08 -13.43
CA GLU A 76 31.39 6.75 -13.64
C GLU A 76 30.67 6.23 -12.39
N ALA A 77 31.35 6.26 -11.25
CA ALA A 77 30.82 5.79 -9.98
C ALA A 77 29.64 6.65 -9.51
N LEU A 78 29.73 7.97 -9.66
CA LEU A 78 28.65 8.89 -9.28
C LEU A 78 27.41 8.74 -10.16
N ASN A 79 27.56 8.61 -11.48
CA ASN A 79 26.40 8.48 -12.38
C ASN A 79 25.63 7.21 -12.12
N GLU A 80 26.32 6.08 -11.91
CA GLU A 80 25.68 4.82 -11.59
C GLU A 80 24.92 4.89 -10.26
N LEU A 81 25.55 5.47 -9.23
CA LEU A 81 24.94 5.66 -7.92
C LEU A 81 23.69 6.54 -8.01
N LEU A 82 23.77 7.68 -8.71
CA LEU A 82 22.63 8.60 -8.88
C LEU A 82 21.49 7.97 -9.68
N MET A 83 21.79 7.12 -10.66
CA MET A 83 20.77 6.38 -11.41
C MET A 83 20.02 5.40 -10.49
N LYS A 84 20.75 4.58 -9.73
CA LYS A 84 20.17 3.61 -8.78
C LYS A 84 19.37 4.30 -7.68
N LEU A 85 19.86 5.43 -7.16
CA LEU A 85 19.13 6.26 -6.21
C LEU A 85 17.81 6.78 -6.78
N ARG A 86 17.81 7.32 -8.00
CA ARG A 86 16.58 7.78 -8.65
C ARG A 86 15.57 6.65 -8.81
N GLN A 87 16.00 5.48 -9.29
CA GLN A 87 15.14 4.30 -9.42
C GLN A 87 14.54 3.88 -8.07
N SER A 88 15.37 3.81 -7.04
CA SER A 88 14.90 3.43 -5.70
C SER A 88 13.91 4.44 -5.13
N LEU A 89 14.19 5.73 -5.27
CA LEU A 89 13.28 6.79 -4.84
C LEU A 89 11.96 6.77 -5.62
N SER A 90 11.97 6.48 -6.91
CA SER A 90 10.74 6.32 -7.70
C SER A 90 9.86 5.18 -7.17
N ILE A 91 10.44 4.03 -6.83
CA ILE A 91 9.68 2.89 -6.28
C ILE A 91 9.09 3.21 -4.90
N VAL A 92 9.83 3.93 -4.04
CA VAL A 92 9.32 4.33 -2.72
C VAL A 92 8.19 5.36 -2.82
N LEU A 93 8.21 6.20 -3.87
CA LEU A 93 7.20 7.23 -4.10
C LEU A 93 5.89 6.66 -4.68
N GLU A 94 5.92 5.47 -5.28
CA GLU A 94 4.73 4.75 -5.73
C GLU A 94 4.37 3.67 -4.70
N PRO A 95 3.55 3.98 -3.67
CA PRO A 95 3.15 2.97 -2.71
C PRO A 95 2.43 1.83 -3.45
N LYS A 96 3.01 0.63 -3.40
CA LYS A 96 2.42 -0.58 -4.01
C LYS A 96 0.99 -0.83 -3.52
N ALA A 97 0.63 -0.37 -2.32
CA ALA A 97 -0.72 -0.39 -1.81
C ALA A 97 -1.20 1.02 -1.44
N VAL A 98 -2.32 1.43 -2.03
CA VAL A 98 -2.98 2.71 -1.78
C VAL A 98 -4.23 2.46 -0.95
N SER A 99 -4.35 3.13 0.20
CA SER A 99 -5.59 3.09 1.00
C SER A 99 -6.66 3.96 0.34
N ILE A 100 -7.84 3.39 0.12
CA ILE A 100 -9.00 4.11 -0.42
C ILE A 100 -9.96 4.38 0.72
N GLN A 101 -10.24 5.66 0.96
CA GLN A 101 -11.13 6.07 2.05
C GLN A 101 -12.57 5.61 1.80
N LEU A 102 -13.15 4.96 2.81
CA LEU A 102 -14.56 4.59 2.83
C LEU A 102 -15.35 5.65 3.59
N HIS A 103 -16.29 6.29 2.91
CA HIS A 103 -17.23 7.21 3.50
C HIS A 103 -18.53 6.48 3.85
N GLN A 104 -18.79 6.33 5.15
CA GLN A 104 -20.05 5.79 5.64
C GLN A 104 -21.22 6.71 5.26
N ARG A 105 -22.28 6.10 4.73
CA ARG A 105 -23.57 6.72 4.41
C ARG A 105 -24.67 5.98 5.19
N LYS A 106 -25.92 6.37 4.97
CA LYS A 106 -27.07 5.76 5.63
C LYS A 106 -27.31 4.32 5.15
N TYR A 107 -27.96 3.51 5.98
CA TYR A 107 -28.46 2.17 5.65
C TYR A 107 -27.36 1.16 5.25
N GLY A 108 -26.23 1.17 5.94
CA GLY A 108 -25.14 0.20 5.70
C GLY A 108 -24.42 0.38 4.37
N LEU A 109 -24.55 1.56 3.75
CA LEU A 109 -23.85 1.91 2.52
C LEU A 109 -22.54 2.61 2.84
N MET A 110 -21.44 2.17 2.24
CA MET A 110 -20.12 2.78 2.30
C MET A 110 -19.63 3.08 0.89
N VAL A 111 -19.14 4.29 0.65
CA VAL A 111 -18.71 4.75 -0.67
C VAL A 111 -17.21 5.03 -0.67
N ALA A 112 -16.50 4.51 -1.65
CA ALA A 112 -15.08 4.69 -1.88
C ALA A 112 -14.86 5.35 -3.26
N PRO A 113 -14.72 6.69 -3.33
CA PRO A 113 -14.46 7.38 -4.59
C PRO A 113 -13.08 7.01 -5.13
N ILE A 114 -12.98 6.83 -6.45
CA ILE A 114 -11.70 6.61 -7.13
C ILE A 114 -11.36 7.89 -7.90
N HIS A 115 -10.16 8.41 -7.67
CA HIS A 115 -9.67 9.62 -8.34
C HIS A 115 -8.76 9.30 -9.53
N ASP A 116 -8.13 8.13 -9.53
CA ASP A 116 -7.24 7.66 -10.58
C ASP A 116 -7.88 6.45 -11.30
N PRO A 117 -8.44 6.65 -12.52
CA PRO A 117 -9.03 5.57 -13.30
C PRO A 117 -8.05 4.45 -13.64
N GLY A 118 -6.75 4.74 -13.74
CA GLY A 118 -5.72 3.74 -14.04
C GLY A 118 -5.66 2.61 -13.01
N LEU A 119 -6.10 2.86 -11.77
CA LEU A 119 -6.19 1.82 -10.74
C LEU A 119 -7.18 0.71 -11.11
N LEU A 120 -8.26 1.01 -11.85
CA LEU A 120 -9.23 0.00 -12.26
C LEU A 120 -8.63 -1.02 -13.22
N GLU A 121 -7.65 -0.59 -14.02
CA GLU A 121 -6.92 -1.43 -14.97
C GLU A 121 -5.77 -2.16 -14.25
N ASP A 122 -4.89 -1.42 -13.56
CA ASP A 122 -3.59 -1.93 -13.13
C ASP A 122 -3.50 -2.44 -11.67
N ALA A 123 -4.55 -2.24 -10.84
CA ALA A 123 -4.45 -2.56 -9.41
C ALA A 123 -5.44 -3.63 -8.94
N GLU A 124 -5.02 -4.61 -8.14
CA GLU A 124 -5.92 -5.51 -7.43
C GLU A 124 -6.63 -4.78 -6.28
N PHE A 125 -7.92 -5.04 -6.08
CA PHE A 125 -8.69 -4.39 -5.01
C PHE A 125 -8.97 -5.35 -3.87
N ILE A 126 -8.55 -4.95 -2.68
CA ILE A 126 -8.66 -5.75 -1.45
C ILE A 126 -9.51 -5.01 -0.44
N VAL A 127 -10.50 -5.70 0.14
CA VAL A 127 -11.24 -5.24 1.31
C VAL A 127 -10.85 -6.07 2.53
N ALA A 128 -10.46 -5.40 3.60
CA ALA A 128 -10.22 -6.01 4.90
C ALA A 128 -11.41 -5.71 5.81
N VAL A 129 -11.99 -6.75 6.42
CA VAL A 129 -13.13 -6.64 7.33
C VAL A 129 -12.78 -7.15 8.72
N ARG A 130 -13.22 -6.42 9.74
CA ARG A 130 -13.21 -6.83 11.14
C ARG A 130 -14.60 -6.61 11.70
N ALA A 131 -15.06 -7.51 12.56
CA ALA A 131 -16.32 -7.38 13.28
C ALA A 131 -16.27 -8.14 14.59
N LYS A 132 -17.24 -7.92 15.47
CA LYS A 132 -17.38 -8.65 16.74
C LYS A 132 -18.06 -10.01 16.54
N LEU A 133 -17.49 -10.84 15.66
CA LEU A 133 -17.97 -12.19 15.32
C LEU A 133 -16.81 -13.18 15.20
N PRO A 134 -17.03 -14.49 15.39
CA PRO A 134 -16.06 -15.53 15.06
C PRO A 134 -15.62 -15.44 13.58
N GLN A 135 -14.33 -15.67 13.30
CA GLN A 135 -13.79 -15.47 11.95
C GLN A 135 -14.48 -16.33 10.88
N ASP A 136 -14.79 -17.58 11.17
CA ASP A 136 -15.47 -18.47 10.21
C ASP A 136 -16.90 -18.04 9.90
N GLU A 137 -17.59 -17.50 10.90
CA GLU A 137 -18.94 -16.96 10.75
C GLU A 137 -18.92 -15.65 9.98
N LEU A 138 -18.05 -14.71 10.37
CA LEU A 138 -17.82 -13.46 9.64
C LEU A 138 -17.45 -13.74 8.18
N ARG A 139 -16.61 -14.76 7.95
CA ARG A 139 -16.16 -15.12 6.61
C ARG A 139 -17.33 -15.42 5.68
N LYS A 140 -18.30 -16.22 6.15
CA LYS A 140 -19.49 -16.62 5.41
C LYS A 140 -20.51 -15.50 5.30
N LEU A 141 -20.83 -14.85 6.43
CA LEU A 141 -21.83 -13.79 6.49
C LEU A 141 -21.43 -12.61 5.61
N PHE A 142 -20.17 -12.18 5.67
CA PHE A 142 -19.73 -11.01 4.91
C PHE A 142 -19.84 -11.25 3.39
N THR A 143 -19.44 -12.42 2.88
CA THR A 143 -19.59 -12.75 1.44
C THR A 143 -21.05 -12.80 1.00
N GLN A 144 -21.96 -13.28 1.86
CA GLN A 144 -23.38 -13.42 1.52
C GLN A 144 -24.14 -12.09 1.62
N GLN A 145 -23.78 -11.27 2.60
CA GLN A 145 -24.50 -10.04 2.94
C GLN A 145 -23.92 -8.79 2.28
N THR A 146 -22.69 -8.84 1.76
CA THR A 146 -22.05 -7.67 1.15
C THR A 146 -22.24 -7.67 -0.36
N LYS A 147 -22.79 -6.57 -0.87
CA LYS A 147 -22.83 -6.27 -2.31
C LYS A 147 -21.84 -5.17 -2.62
N VAL A 148 -21.07 -5.34 -3.68
CA VAL A 148 -20.14 -4.35 -4.20
C VAL A 148 -20.55 -3.94 -5.60
N ALA A 149 -20.63 -2.64 -5.87
CA ALA A 149 -21.01 -2.10 -7.17
C ALA A 149 -20.42 -0.71 -7.38
N SER A 150 -20.71 -0.09 -8.53
CA SER A 150 -20.46 1.34 -8.69
C SER A 150 -21.41 2.15 -7.80
N VAL A 151 -21.00 3.38 -7.44
CA VAL A 151 -21.81 4.31 -6.62
C VAL A 151 -23.19 4.57 -7.24
N GLU A 152 -23.26 4.61 -8.56
CA GLU A 152 -24.46 4.88 -9.33
C GLU A 152 -25.40 3.67 -9.37
N LYS A 153 -24.86 2.45 -9.50
CA LYS A 153 -25.66 1.23 -9.70
C LYS A 153 -26.02 0.50 -8.41
N ILE A 154 -25.35 0.75 -7.29
CA ILE A 154 -25.55 -0.03 -6.05
C ILE A 154 -27.02 -0.07 -5.60
N ARG A 155 -27.76 1.04 -5.73
CA ARG A 155 -29.19 1.10 -5.35
C ARG A 155 -30.06 0.22 -6.24
N GLU A 156 -29.78 0.21 -7.54
CA GLU A 156 -30.47 -0.64 -8.51
C GLU A 156 -30.22 -2.12 -8.20
N LEU A 157 -28.97 -2.50 -7.91
CA LEU A 157 -28.60 -3.88 -7.56
C LEU A 157 -29.25 -4.35 -6.26
N ILE A 158 -29.45 -3.46 -5.29
CA ILE A 158 -30.19 -3.76 -4.07
C ILE A 158 -31.67 -4.00 -4.39
N SER A 159 -32.31 -3.06 -5.09
CA SER A 159 -33.74 -3.11 -5.40
C SER A 159 -34.11 -4.31 -6.29
N LEU A 160 -33.30 -4.58 -7.30
CA LEU A 160 -33.53 -5.67 -8.26
C LEU A 160 -32.92 -7.01 -7.81
N GLN A 161 -32.34 -7.06 -6.61
CA GLN A 161 -31.67 -8.24 -6.05
C GLN A 161 -30.56 -8.82 -6.96
N LEU A 162 -29.98 -8.01 -7.84
CA LEU A 162 -28.93 -8.44 -8.75
C LEU A 162 -27.60 -8.69 -8.00
N PRO A 163 -26.75 -9.61 -8.52
CA PRO A 163 -25.42 -9.83 -7.98
C PRO A 163 -24.51 -8.62 -8.25
N GLY A 164 -23.64 -8.33 -7.28
CA GLY A 164 -22.56 -7.35 -7.43
C GLY A 164 -21.25 -8.00 -7.87
N VAL A 165 -20.15 -7.25 -7.73
CA VAL A 165 -18.80 -7.78 -7.91
C VAL A 165 -18.53 -8.85 -6.84
N PRO A 166 -18.16 -10.08 -7.22
CA PRO A 166 -17.87 -11.14 -6.27
C PRO A 166 -16.68 -10.81 -5.35
N LEU A 167 -16.78 -11.26 -4.11
CA LEU A 167 -15.73 -11.15 -3.09
C LEU A 167 -15.13 -12.54 -2.82
N SER A 168 -13.85 -12.70 -3.14
CA SER A 168 -13.10 -13.94 -2.93
C SER A 168 -12.28 -13.86 -1.65
N PRO A 169 -12.53 -14.70 -0.64
CA PRO A 169 -11.78 -14.65 0.62
C PRO A 169 -10.34 -15.11 0.43
N LEU A 170 -9.40 -14.34 0.95
CA LEU A 170 -7.97 -14.67 0.94
C LEU A 170 -7.60 -15.47 2.21
N PRO A 171 -6.75 -16.50 2.09
CA PRO A 171 -6.28 -17.26 3.24
C PRO A 171 -5.25 -16.49 4.08
N ILE A 172 -4.49 -15.59 3.44
CA ILE A 172 -3.40 -14.83 4.05
C ILE A 172 -3.51 -13.37 3.59
N ALA A 173 -3.18 -12.44 4.47
CA ALA A 173 -3.09 -11.02 4.13
C ALA A 173 -2.01 -10.78 3.06
N PRO A 174 -2.29 -9.99 2.01
CA PRO A 174 -1.27 -9.55 1.06
C PRO A 174 -0.09 -8.87 1.77
N ARG A 175 1.14 -9.16 1.33
CA ARG A 175 2.37 -8.68 1.97
C ARG A 175 2.54 -7.16 1.90
N GLN A 176 1.85 -6.51 0.96
CA GLN A 176 1.87 -5.08 0.71
C GLN A 176 1.01 -4.30 1.71
N LEU A 177 0.08 -4.98 2.40
CA LEU A 177 -0.82 -4.35 3.36
C LEU A 177 -0.25 -4.39 4.78
N PRO A 178 -0.49 -3.35 5.60
CA PRO A 178 -0.16 -3.40 7.02
C PRO A 178 -0.93 -4.54 7.70
N TYR A 179 -0.23 -5.29 8.55
CA TYR A 179 -0.85 -6.38 9.30
C TYR A 179 -1.77 -5.80 10.38
N HIS A 180 -3.05 -6.19 10.33
CA HIS A 180 -4.01 -5.88 11.38
C HIS A 180 -4.58 -7.19 11.93
N ALA A 181 -4.36 -7.44 13.22
CA ALA A 181 -4.86 -8.63 13.88
C ALA A 181 -6.40 -8.66 13.86
N GLY A 182 -6.97 -9.83 13.56
CA GLY A 182 -8.42 -10.04 13.55
C GLY A 182 -9.15 -9.62 12.28
N TYR A 183 -8.45 -9.11 11.26
CA TYR A 183 -9.05 -8.83 9.95
C TYR A 183 -9.10 -10.07 9.06
N ILE A 184 -10.15 -10.15 8.25
CA ILE A 184 -10.31 -11.10 7.15
C ILE A 184 -10.19 -10.31 5.85
N TYR A 185 -9.44 -10.84 4.90
CA TYR A 185 -9.14 -10.16 3.63
C TYR A 185 -9.94 -10.80 2.49
N TYR A 186 -10.46 -9.98 1.60
CA TYR A 186 -11.17 -10.39 0.40
C TYR A 186 -10.62 -9.64 -0.81
N GLN A 187 -10.45 -10.35 -1.90
CA GLN A 187 -10.15 -9.77 -3.20
C GLN A 187 -11.45 -9.61 -4.00
N LEU A 188 -11.61 -8.45 -4.65
CA LEU A 188 -12.71 -8.25 -5.59
C LEU A 188 -12.35 -8.92 -6.93
N ASP A 189 -13.29 -9.67 -7.50
CA ASP A 189 -13.08 -10.38 -8.76
C ASP A 189 -13.20 -9.44 -9.98
N LYS A 190 -12.04 -9.02 -10.50
CA LYS A 190 -11.91 -8.23 -11.74
C LYS A 190 -12.37 -8.95 -13.00
N SER A 191 -12.36 -10.28 -13.02
CA SER A 191 -12.74 -11.08 -14.20
C SER A 191 -14.26 -11.21 -14.36
N SER A 192 -15.01 -10.84 -13.31
CA SER A 192 -16.47 -10.93 -13.31
C SER A 192 -17.11 -9.95 -14.30
N GLN A 193 -18.23 -10.36 -14.91
CA GLN A 193 -19.02 -9.48 -15.79
C GLN A 193 -19.51 -8.22 -15.05
N ALA A 194 -19.75 -8.34 -13.74
CA ALA A 194 -20.10 -7.26 -12.85
C ALA A 194 -18.98 -6.22 -12.68
N TRP A 195 -17.73 -6.50 -13.06
CA TRP A 195 -16.65 -5.51 -13.02
C TRP A 195 -16.89 -4.36 -14.01
N SER A 196 -17.53 -4.64 -15.15
CA SER A 196 -17.76 -3.65 -16.23
C SER A 196 -18.52 -2.40 -15.79
N MET A 197 -19.36 -2.48 -14.75
CA MET A 197 -20.05 -1.31 -14.20
C MET A 197 -19.13 -0.36 -13.42
N LEU A 198 -17.98 -0.83 -12.95
CA LEU A 198 -17.01 -0.01 -12.21
C LEU A 198 -16.16 0.85 -13.15
N ILE A 199 -15.88 0.37 -14.37
CA ILE A 199 -15.02 1.07 -15.36
C ILE A 199 -15.56 2.48 -15.67
N ASN A 200 -16.88 2.62 -15.74
CA ASN A 200 -17.55 3.90 -16.02
C ASN A 200 -18.10 4.60 -14.76
N GLY A 201 -17.84 4.05 -13.57
CA GLY A 201 -18.37 4.56 -12.31
C GLY A 201 -17.44 5.56 -11.63
N SER A 202 -17.99 6.41 -10.77
CA SER A 202 -17.21 7.36 -9.95
C SER A 202 -16.44 6.71 -8.78
N GLY A 203 -16.63 5.41 -8.56
CA GLY A 203 -15.93 4.66 -7.53
C GLY A 203 -16.73 3.43 -7.08
N PHE A 204 -16.31 2.87 -5.95
CA PHE A 204 -16.94 1.69 -5.35
C PHE A 204 -18.01 2.08 -4.33
N ALA A 205 -19.04 1.26 -4.25
CA ALA A 205 -20.01 1.27 -3.17
C ALA A 205 -20.16 -0.14 -2.59
N PHE A 206 -20.03 -0.22 -1.28
CA PHE A 206 -20.23 -1.42 -0.48
C PHE A 206 -21.56 -1.28 0.27
N HIS A 207 -22.45 -2.24 0.09
CA HIS A 207 -23.65 -2.36 0.89
C HIS A 207 -23.58 -3.64 1.70
N VAL A 208 -23.59 -3.51 3.03
CA VAL A 208 -23.62 -4.65 3.95
C VAL A 208 -25.08 -4.84 4.40
N ALA A 209 -25.74 -5.85 3.84
CA ALA A 209 -27.13 -6.18 4.11
C ALA A 209 -27.26 -6.98 5.41
N GLY A 210 -27.58 -6.31 6.51
CA GLY A 210 -27.79 -6.94 7.81
C GLY A 210 -27.09 -6.23 8.94
N HIS A 211 -27.19 -6.77 10.15
CA HIS A 211 -26.53 -6.23 11.33
C HIS A 211 -25.27 -7.06 11.63
N ILE A 212 -24.13 -6.66 11.06
CA ILE A 212 -22.82 -7.15 11.49
C ILE A 212 -22.34 -6.21 12.61
N PRO A 213 -22.18 -6.70 13.86
CA PRO A 213 -21.85 -5.86 15.00
C PRO A 213 -20.42 -5.32 14.87
N ASP A 214 -20.27 -4.01 15.09
CA ASP A 214 -18.99 -3.29 15.06
C ASP A 214 -18.17 -3.57 13.78
N VAL A 215 -18.84 -3.57 12.62
CA VAL A 215 -18.17 -3.80 11.34
C VAL A 215 -17.24 -2.65 10.97
N GLU A 216 -15.98 -2.98 10.78
CA GLU A 216 -14.94 -2.08 10.29
C GLU A 216 -14.43 -2.59 8.96
N LEU A 217 -14.48 -1.72 7.95
CA LEU A 217 -13.93 -1.99 6.63
C LEU A 217 -12.74 -1.09 6.35
N GLN A 218 -11.73 -1.69 5.74
CA GLN A 218 -10.65 -0.97 5.09
C GLN A 218 -10.60 -1.40 3.63
N PHE A 219 -10.36 -0.45 2.74
CA PHE A 219 -10.31 -0.71 1.31
C PHE A 219 -8.97 -0.25 0.74
N TRP A 220 -8.40 -1.10 -0.11
CA TRP A 220 -7.04 -0.95 -0.60
C TRP A 220 -6.99 -1.31 -2.09
N ALA A 221 -6.16 -0.57 -2.84
CA ALA A 221 -5.76 -0.94 -4.19
C ALA A 221 -4.27 -1.28 -4.17
N ILE A 222 -3.90 -2.47 -4.66
CA ILE A 222 -2.52 -2.94 -4.77
C ILE A 222 -2.14 -2.88 -6.25
N ARG A 223 -1.23 -1.99 -6.64
CA ARG A 223 -0.73 -1.92 -8.02
C ARG A 223 0.08 -3.19 -8.32
N SER A 224 -0.24 -3.83 -9.44
CA SER A 224 0.48 -5.01 -9.96
C SER A 224 1.81 -4.64 -10.59
#